data_AF-A0A2K8VEP1-F1
#
_entry.id   AF-A0A2K8VEP1-F1
#
_cell.length_a   1.000
_cell.length_b   1.000
_cell.length_c   1.000
_cell.angle_alpha   90.00
_cell.angle_beta   90.00
_cell.angle_gamma   90.00
#
_symmetry.space_group_name_H-M   'P 1'
#
loop_
_entity.id
_entity.type
_entity.pdbx_description
1 polymer ?
#
loop_
_entity_poly.entity_id
_entity_poly.type
_entity_poly.pdbx_seq_one_letter_code
_entity_poly.pdbx_strand_id
1 'polypeptide(L)'
;MKEYLIWILLFTTATSSAQEKVFLNSGKTFKIEKKYYVNEIILNSDSTFIQRYYEFREKNGIESYKNSVPEIESNGTYSKSGKYYLFDQKSPNDFVNDYFKLTENKLIYLYCREGKWRKGARFKLKSE
;
A
#
# COMPACT_ATOMS: atom_id res chain seq x y z
N MET A 1 13.67 43.43 -30.13
CA MET A 1 13.31 42.00 -30.06
C MET A 1 13.69 41.44 -28.68
N LYS A 2 12.94 41.75 -27.61
CA LYS A 2 13.23 41.27 -26.25
C LYS A 2 11.97 41.24 -25.38
N GLU A 3 10.85 40.67 -25.83
CA GLU A 3 9.61 40.72 -25.01
C GLU A 3 8.78 39.43 -24.92
N TYR A 4 9.23 38.31 -25.50
CA TYR A 4 8.42 37.07 -25.50
C TYR A 4 8.93 35.94 -24.60
N LEU A 5 10.02 36.13 -23.85
CA LEU A 5 10.64 35.03 -23.08
C LEU A 5 10.08 34.84 -21.65
N ILE A 6 9.14 35.68 -21.20
CA ILE A 6 8.65 35.67 -19.81
C ILE A 6 7.40 34.78 -19.64
N TRP A 7 6.69 34.43 -20.71
CA TRP A 7 5.43 33.66 -20.60
C TRP A 7 5.59 32.14 -20.57
N ILE A 8 6.78 31.60 -20.90
CA ILE A 8 7.00 30.15 -20.94
C ILE A 8 7.35 29.57 -19.55
N LEU A 9 7.70 30.41 -18.58
CA LEU A 9 8.14 29.96 -17.24
C LEU A 9 7.01 29.75 -16.21
N LEU A 10 5.75 29.96 -16.59
CA LEU A 10 4.59 29.83 -15.69
C LEU A 10 3.91 28.45 -15.72
N PHE A 11 4.41 27.50 -16.51
CA PHE A 11 3.76 26.19 -16.70
C PHE A 11 4.35 25.02 -15.90
N THR A 12 5.37 25.23 -15.05
CA THR A 12 6.16 24.10 -14.49
C THR A 12 5.88 23.74 -13.03
N THR A 13 4.94 24.33 -12.31
CA THR A 13 4.81 24.10 -10.85
C THR A 13 3.66 23.19 -10.41
N ALA A 14 2.82 22.66 -11.31
CA ALA A 14 1.62 21.94 -10.89
C ALA A 14 1.81 20.42 -10.59
N THR A 15 2.93 19.80 -10.94
CA THR A 15 3.10 18.33 -10.81
C THR A 15 3.67 17.86 -9.46
N SER A 16 4.14 18.78 -8.59
CA SER A 16 4.88 18.41 -7.39
C SER A 16 4.02 17.80 -6.26
N SER A 17 2.75 18.22 -6.12
CA SER A 17 1.90 17.80 -4.99
C SER A 17 1.50 16.31 -4.98
N ALA A 18 1.53 15.65 -6.15
CA ALA A 18 1.19 14.24 -6.26
C ALA A 18 2.35 13.33 -5.82
N GLN A 19 3.58 13.71 -6.19
CA GLN A 19 4.81 12.99 -5.85
C GLN A 19 5.12 13.12 -4.36
N GLU A 20 4.93 14.31 -3.78
CA GLU A 20 5.16 14.60 -2.35
C GLU A 20 4.29 13.74 -1.40
N LYS A 21 3.05 13.43 -1.80
CA LYS A 21 2.13 12.58 -1.00
C LYS A 21 2.43 11.08 -1.09
N VAL A 22 3.14 10.61 -2.12
CA VAL A 22 3.62 9.22 -2.20
C VAL A 22 4.77 9.02 -1.22
N PHE A 23 5.65 10.01 -1.07
CA PHE A 23 6.74 10.02 -0.08
C PHE A 23 6.26 9.99 1.39
N LEU A 24 5.13 10.61 1.72
CA LEU A 24 4.62 10.68 3.11
C LEU A 24 4.26 9.31 3.75
N ASN A 25 4.19 8.23 2.97
CA ASN A 25 3.89 6.89 3.47
C ASN A 25 4.92 5.82 3.12
N SER A 26 6.06 6.20 2.56
CA SER A 26 7.15 5.27 2.28
C SER A 26 7.86 4.82 3.55
N GLY A 27 8.28 3.55 3.61
CA GLY A 27 8.92 2.96 4.77
C GLY A 27 7.95 2.51 5.87
N LYS A 28 6.64 2.48 5.60
CA LYS A 28 5.62 2.12 6.60
C LYS A 28 5.22 0.66 6.48
N THR A 29 5.12 -0.01 7.62
CA THR A 29 4.51 -1.35 7.72
C THR A 29 3.09 -1.23 8.26
N PHE A 30 2.13 -1.78 7.53
CA PHE A 30 0.74 -1.90 7.96
C PHE A 30 0.45 -3.37 8.26
N LYS A 31 -0.26 -3.66 9.35
CA LYS A 31 -0.59 -5.03 9.74
C LYS A 31 -2.05 -5.20 10.12
N ILE A 32 -2.56 -6.40 9.89
CA ILE A 32 -3.77 -6.91 10.51
C ILE A 32 -3.42 -8.19 11.27
N GLU A 33 -3.86 -8.25 12.51
CA GLU A 33 -3.71 -9.42 13.38
C GLU A 33 -5.08 -10.02 13.61
N LYS A 34 -5.18 -11.33 13.39
CA LYS A 34 -6.37 -12.15 13.66
C LYS A 34 -5.96 -13.38 14.45
N LYS A 35 -6.96 -14.10 14.97
CA LYS A 35 -6.78 -15.23 15.91
C LYS A 35 -5.75 -16.28 15.47
N TYR A 36 -5.52 -16.45 14.16
CA TYR A 36 -4.63 -17.47 13.61
C TYR A 36 -3.71 -16.94 12.51
N TYR A 37 -3.67 -15.63 12.28
CA TYR A 37 -2.82 -15.10 11.24
C TYR A 37 -2.40 -13.65 11.48
N VAL A 38 -1.26 -13.29 10.90
CA VAL A 38 -0.80 -11.92 10.74
C VAL A 38 -0.60 -11.67 9.26
N ASN A 39 -1.14 -10.57 8.74
CA ASN A 39 -0.88 -10.13 7.38
C ASN A 39 -0.25 -8.73 7.43
N GLU A 40 0.99 -8.62 6.96
CA GLU A 40 1.76 -7.39 6.87
C GLU A 40 1.86 -6.93 5.43
N ILE A 41 1.74 -5.62 5.22
CA ILE A 41 2.01 -4.93 3.96
C ILE A 41 3.03 -3.84 4.27
N ILE A 42 4.21 -3.95 3.67
CA ILE A 42 5.34 -3.03 3.82
C ILE A 42 5.40 -2.19 2.55
N LEU A 43 5.25 -0.87 2.69
CA LEU A 43 5.34 0.06 1.56
C LEU A 43 6.74 0.66 1.49
N ASN A 44 7.42 0.47 0.37
CA ASN A 44 8.74 1.05 0.12
C ASN A 44 8.62 2.43 -0.56
N SER A 45 9.71 3.21 -0.54
CA SER A 45 9.78 4.56 -1.12
C SER A 45 9.82 4.60 -2.63
N ASP A 46 10.23 3.51 -3.26
CA ASP A 46 10.29 3.33 -4.71
C ASP A 46 8.96 2.86 -5.32
N SER A 47 7.84 3.02 -4.58
CA SER A 47 6.51 2.56 -4.99
C SER A 47 6.39 1.04 -5.17
N THR A 48 7.26 0.26 -4.52
CA THR A 48 7.13 -1.19 -4.37
C THR A 48 6.54 -1.57 -3.01
N PHE A 49 5.94 -2.75 -2.91
CA PHE A 49 5.51 -3.29 -1.63
C PHE A 49 5.90 -4.75 -1.46
N ILE A 50 6.00 -5.16 -0.20
CA ILE A 50 6.14 -6.55 0.22
C ILE A 50 4.92 -6.90 1.05
N GLN A 51 4.23 -7.98 0.71
CA GLN A 51 3.18 -8.55 1.53
C GLN A 51 3.62 -9.88 2.12
N ARG A 52 3.42 -10.04 3.43
CA ARG A 52 3.73 -11.26 4.17
C ARG A 52 2.50 -11.74 4.92
N TYR A 53 2.16 -13.01 4.71
CA TYR A 53 1.08 -13.67 5.41
C TYR A 53 1.66 -14.79 6.27
N TYR A 54 1.41 -14.71 7.57
CA TYR A 54 1.83 -15.68 8.56
C TYR A 54 0.59 -16.38 9.08
N GLU A 55 0.55 -17.72 9.02
CA GLU A 55 -0.55 -18.53 9.52
C GLU A 55 -0.08 -19.42 10.67
N PHE A 56 -0.93 -19.56 11.69
CA PHE A 56 -0.61 -20.29 12.91
C PHE A 56 -1.71 -21.29 13.24
N ARG A 57 -1.33 -22.52 13.58
CA ARG A 57 -2.27 -23.54 14.09
C ARG A 57 -2.80 -23.16 15.47
N GLU A 58 -1.98 -22.49 16.27
CA GLU A 58 -2.29 -22.12 17.65
C GLU A 58 -2.34 -20.60 17.82
N LYS A 59 -3.26 -20.14 18.67
CA LYS A 59 -3.47 -18.70 18.92
C LYS A 59 -2.21 -17.99 19.43
N ASN A 60 -1.38 -18.69 20.20
CA ASN A 60 -0.17 -18.11 20.81
C ASN A 60 0.95 -17.86 19.78
N GLY A 61 0.86 -18.43 18.58
CA GLY A 61 1.85 -18.20 17.51
C GLY A 61 1.91 -16.76 17.03
N ILE A 62 0.86 -15.96 17.26
CA ILE A 62 0.84 -14.54 16.91
C ILE A 62 1.91 -13.76 17.68
N GLU A 63 2.16 -14.08 18.95
CA GLU A 63 3.10 -13.31 19.78
C GLU A 63 4.55 -13.44 19.27
N SER A 64 4.87 -14.59 18.66
CA SER A 64 6.19 -14.92 18.12
C SER A 64 6.26 -14.84 16.60
N TYR A 65 5.26 -14.26 15.92
CA TYR A 65 5.17 -14.28 14.45
C TYR A 65 6.42 -13.71 13.75
N LYS A 66 7.10 -12.74 14.38
CA LYS A 66 8.33 -12.13 13.85
C LYS A 66 9.49 -13.12 13.69
N ASN A 67 9.48 -14.21 14.47
CA ASN A 67 10.50 -15.27 14.41
C ASN A 67 10.06 -16.44 13.51
N SER A 68 8.88 -16.33 12.88
CA SER A 68 8.31 -17.36 12.02
C SER A 68 8.59 -17.03 10.55
N VAL A 69 8.62 -18.08 9.71
CA VAL A 69 8.65 -17.91 8.25
C VAL A 69 7.23 -17.60 7.78
N PRO A 70 7.01 -16.59 6.92
CA PRO A 70 5.68 -16.36 6.35
C PRO A 70 5.27 -17.53 5.45
N GLU A 71 4.01 -17.92 5.52
CA GLU A 71 3.41 -18.93 4.64
C GLU A 71 3.38 -18.45 3.19
N ILE A 72 3.10 -17.15 3.01
CA ILE A 72 3.11 -16.50 1.69
C ILE A 72 3.89 -15.19 1.81
N GLU A 73 4.86 -15.03 0.92
CA GLU A 73 5.50 -13.74 0.67
C GLU A 73 5.33 -13.38 -0.81
N SER A 74 5.00 -12.13 -1.07
CA SER A 74 4.81 -11.63 -2.42
C SER A 74 5.23 -10.18 -2.54
N ASN A 75 5.65 -9.81 -3.73
CA ASN A 75 6.12 -8.48 -4.05
C ASN A 75 5.27 -7.88 -5.17
N GLY A 76 5.19 -6.56 -5.18
CA GLY A 76 4.44 -5.84 -6.20
C GLY A 76 4.77 -4.36 -6.25
N THR A 77 4.04 -3.64 -7.08
CA THR A 77 4.11 -2.19 -7.15
C THR A 77 2.78 -1.60 -6.71
N TYR A 78 2.81 -0.35 -6.28
CA TYR A 78 1.58 0.38 -6.01
C TYR A 78 1.62 1.76 -6.66
N SER A 79 0.48 2.20 -7.17
CA SER A 79 0.33 3.50 -7.82
C SER A 79 -0.87 4.25 -7.27
N LYS A 80 -0.80 5.58 -7.23
CA LYS A 80 -1.90 6.41 -6.75
C LYS A 80 -2.90 6.68 -7.88
N SER A 81 -4.17 6.38 -7.64
CA SER A 81 -5.28 6.68 -8.54
C SER A 81 -6.34 7.51 -7.82
N GLY A 82 -6.29 8.82 -8.02
CA GLY A 82 -7.13 9.79 -7.32
C GLY A 82 -6.96 9.73 -5.79
N LYS A 83 -8.01 9.29 -5.09
CA LYS A 83 -8.03 9.12 -3.62
C LYS A 83 -7.68 7.71 -3.14
N TYR A 84 -7.33 6.83 -4.07
CA TYR A 84 -7.04 5.42 -3.85
C TYR A 84 -5.64 5.08 -4.34
N TYR A 85 -5.21 3.88 -4.00
CA TYR A 85 -3.97 3.27 -4.45
C TYR A 85 -4.31 1.91 -5.07
N LEU A 86 -3.76 1.65 -6.25
CA LEU A 86 -3.84 0.36 -6.93
C LEU A 86 -2.56 -0.40 -6.60
N PHE A 87 -2.71 -1.59 -6.03
CA PHE A 87 -1.63 -2.51 -5.72
C PHE A 87 -1.65 -3.61 -6.78
N ASP A 88 -0.54 -3.71 -7.51
CA ASP A 88 -0.34 -4.69 -8.57
C ASP A 88 0.67 -5.73 -8.08
N GLN A 89 0.15 -6.91 -7.73
CA GLN A 89 0.92 -7.99 -7.11
C GLN A 89 1.27 -9.05 -8.14
N LYS A 90 2.55 -9.45 -8.20
CA LYS A 90 2.94 -10.67 -8.89
C LYS A 90 2.69 -11.87 -7.98
N SER A 91 1.59 -12.57 -8.21
CA SER A 91 1.37 -13.92 -7.68
C SER A 91 1.97 -14.93 -8.67
N PRO A 92 2.42 -16.13 -8.23
CA PRO A 92 3.06 -17.11 -9.12
C PRO A 92 2.26 -17.50 -10.37
N ASN A 93 0.96 -17.18 -10.49
CA ASN A 93 0.16 -17.47 -11.68
C ASN A 93 -0.86 -16.36 -12.10
N ASP A 94 -0.87 -15.19 -11.46
CA ASP A 94 -1.79 -14.09 -11.83
C ASP A 94 -1.33 -12.72 -11.32
N PHE A 95 -1.82 -11.65 -11.96
CA PHE A 95 -1.75 -10.29 -11.43
C PHE A 95 -3.00 -10.02 -10.59
N VAL A 96 -2.83 -9.96 -9.27
CA VAL A 96 -3.92 -9.55 -8.38
C VAL A 96 -3.85 -8.03 -8.21
N ASN A 97 -4.84 -7.37 -8.79
CA ASN A 97 -5.02 -5.93 -8.68
C ASN A 97 -5.95 -5.60 -7.52
N ASP A 98 -5.39 -5.13 -6.42
CA ASP A 98 -6.15 -4.75 -5.24
C ASP A 98 -6.20 -3.24 -5.05
N TYR A 99 -7.38 -2.74 -4.68
CA TYR A 99 -7.57 -1.33 -4.41
C TYR A 99 -7.48 -1.05 -2.92
N PHE A 100 -6.72 -0.04 -2.56
CA PHE A 100 -6.56 0.40 -1.18
C PHE A 100 -6.83 1.89 -1.02
N LYS A 101 -7.33 2.26 0.16
CA LYS A 101 -7.26 3.63 0.66
C LYS A 101 -6.17 3.71 1.72
N LEU A 102 -5.18 4.55 1.49
CA LEU A 102 -4.07 4.81 2.41
C LEU A 102 -4.31 6.12 3.16
N THR A 103 -4.14 6.10 4.48
CA THR A 103 -4.11 7.26 5.36
C THR A 103 -2.84 7.19 6.21
N GLU A 104 -2.55 8.24 6.99
CA GLU A 104 -1.33 8.31 7.81
C GLU A 104 -1.09 7.08 8.69
N ASN A 105 -2.16 6.50 9.23
CA ASN A 105 -2.14 5.41 10.20
C ASN A 105 -2.87 4.12 9.79
N LYS A 106 -3.48 4.07 8.58
CA LYS A 106 -4.29 2.94 8.14
C LYS A 106 -4.14 2.69 6.64
N LEU A 107 -4.21 1.41 6.28
CA LEU A 107 -4.38 0.94 4.92
C LEU A 107 -5.68 0.13 4.86
N ILE A 108 -6.61 0.51 3.99
CA ILE A 108 -7.96 -0.06 3.93
C ILE A 108 -8.14 -0.73 2.58
N TYR A 109 -8.32 -2.05 2.58
CA TYR A 109 -8.67 -2.81 1.39
C TYR A 109 -10.07 -2.43 0.90
N LEU A 110 -10.23 -2.32 -0.41
CA LEU A 110 -11.48 -1.99 -1.08
C LEU A 110 -11.78 -3.04 -2.12
N TYR A 111 -13.04 -3.48 -2.16
CA TYR A 111 -13.54 -4.39 -3.18
C TYR A 111 -14.81 -3.83 -3.79
N CYS A 112 -15.06 -4.14 -5.06
CA CYS A 112 -16.29 -3.77 -5.74
C CYS A 112 -17.26 -4.94 -5.68
N ARG A 113 -18.48 -4.71 -5.21
CA ARG A 113 -19.57 -5.70 -5.24
C ARG A 113 -20.83 -5.00 -5.75
N GLU A 114 -21.45 -5.57 -6.77
CA GLU A 114 -22.69 -5.04 -7.38
C GLU A 114 -22.54 -3.57 -7.80
N GLY A 115 -21.39 -3.22 -8.41
CA GLY A 115 -21.08 -1.86 -8.86
C GLY A 115 -20.78 -0.85 -7.75
N LYS A 116 -20.73 -1.28 -6.49
CA LYS A 116 -20.47 -0.41 -5.34
C LYS A 116 -19.16 -0.78 -4.65
N TRP A 117 -18.30 0.22 -4.46
CA TRP A 117 -17.09 0.09 -3.66
C TRP A 117 -17.41 -0.10 -2.18
N ARG A 118 -16.85 -1.14 -1.58
CA ARG A 118 -17.00 -1.48 -0.16
C ARG A 118 -15.64 -1.56 0.51
N LYS A 119 -15.63 -1.34 1.83
CA LYS A 119 -14.42 -1.51 2.66
C LYS A 119 -14.32 -2.97 3.08
N GLY A 120 -13.18 -3.58 2.84
CA GLY A 120 -12.81 -4.90 3.34
C GLY A 120 -11.94 -4.79 4.59
N ALA A 121 -10.77 -5.43 4.54
CA ALA A 121 -9.81 -5.44 5.63
C ALA A 121 -9.25 -4.04 5.94
N ARG A 122 -8.95 -3.81 7.22
CA ARG A 122 -8.27 -2.60 7.71
C ARG A 122 -6.98 -3.00 8.39
N PHE A 123 -5.87 -2.59 7.80
CA PHE A 123 -4.53 -2.72 8.35
C PHE A 123 -4.21 -1.46 9.15
N LYS A 124 -3.64 -1.63 10.34
CA LYS A 124 -3.18 -0.54 11.19
C LYS A 124 -1.68 -0.33 10.95
N LEU A 125 -1.24 0.92 11.02
CA LEU A 125 0.20 1.21 11.05
C LEU A 125 0.82 0.48 12.25
N LYS A 126 1.89 -0.26 11.98
CA LYS A 126 2.73 -0.86 13.01
C LYS A 126 3.52 0.28 13.65
N SER A 127 3.22 0.60 14.90
CA SER A 127 4.12 1.42 15.71
C SER A 127 5.38 0.61 15.97
N GLU A 128 6.54 1.22 15.74
CA GLU A 128 7.83 0.68 16.17
C GLU A 128 7.88 0.50 17.69
#